data_AF-A0A8H6ID63-F1
#
_entry.id   AF-A0A8H6ID63-F1
#
_cell.length_a   1.000
_cell.length_b   1.000
_cell.length_c   1.000
_cell.angle_alpha   90.00
_cell.angle_beta   90.00
_cell.angle_gamma   90.00
#
_symmetry.space_group_name_H-M   'P 1'
#
loop_
_entity.id
_entity.type
_entity.pdbx_description
1 polymer ?
#
loop_
_entity_poly.entity_id
_entity_poly.type
_entity_poly.pdbx_seq_one_letter_code
_entity_poly.pdbx_strand_id
1 'polypeptide(L)'
;MTLHLHILIWISGYWSPQRIREKLCGEDNDFKRELIEYLESCQTGSFLTGTIDQVKERVMPLDGSPSYDPTVALPRAPPKTACNDFTTCDCELCGAVRHWVNVTFPSTVDNIVYRSNRHKCFMQKDGCINKDGVCTARFPRPIFQETVVDKDGRIALKKLESSINTISPVISYGFACNTDATSLSSGTAVAATAGYVTDYLVKMGVKTHQIFSSVYDVFERNPDVWTESKSRSDAARRLILKMANSLTSKMEIGGPMAAMYLIGNPDHYSSHSFVSFYWKSVTT
;
A
#
# COMPACT_ATOMS: atom_id res chain seq x y z
N MET A 1 12.16 9.90 2.11
CA MET A 1 11.57 8.57 1.86
C MET A 1 10.19 8.56 2.45
N THR A 2 9.14 8.39 1.64
CA THR A 2 7.76 8.24 2.11
C THR A 2 7.55 6.81 2.57
N LEU A 3 6.80 6.60 3.66
CA LEU A 3 6.45 5.26 4.12
C LEU A 3 5.41 4.68 3.14
N HIS A 4 5.63 3.45 2.70
CA HIS A 4 4.68 2.70 1.86
C HIS A 4 4.36 1.38 2.54
N LEU A 5 3.09 0.99 2.50
CA LEU A 5 2.62 -0.29 2.99
C LEU A 5 2.00 -1.06 1.82
N HIS A 6 2.49 -2.28 1.60
CA HIS A 6 1.89 -3.22 0.67
C HIS A 6 1.20 -4.32 1.48
N ILE A 7 -0.08 -4.56 1.19
CA ILE A 7 -0.89 -5.58 1.87
C ILE A 7 -1.41 -6.54 0.82
N LEU A 8 -1.20 -7.84 1.04
CA LEU A 8 -1.85 -8.90 0.30
C LEU A 8 -2.83 -9.61 1.24
N ILE A 9 -4.12 -9.54 0.91
CA ILE A 9 -5.18 -10.16 1.71
C ILE A 9 -5.62 -11.45 1.01
N TRP A 10 -5.48 -12.58 1.71
CA TRP A 10 -5.99 -13.86 1.26
C TRP A 10 -7.25 -14.22 2.07
N ILE A 11 -8.35 -14.51 1.37
CA ILE A 11 -9.62 -14.87 1.99
C ILE A 11 -9.68 -16.39 2.10
N SER A 12 -9.89 -16.90 3.32
CA SER A 12 -10.04 -18.34 3.54
C SER A 12 -11.26 -18.88 2.79
N GLY A 13 -11.12 -20.06 2.19
CA GLY A 13 -12.20 -20.69 1.40
C GLY A 13 -12.45 -20.08 0.02
N TYR A 14 -11.65 -19.08 -0.39
CA TYR A 14 -11.78 -18.47 -1.70
C TYR A 14 -11.47 -19.47 -2.82
N TRP A 15 -12.24 -19.41 -3.91
CA TRP A 15 -12.02 -20.28 -5.07
C TRP A 15 -10.78 -19.87 -5.86
N SER A 16 -10.23 -20.82 -6.63
CA SER A 16 -9.15 -20.50 -7.55
C SER A 16 -9.61 -19.44 -8.57
N PRO A 17 -8.72 -18.54 -9.02
CA PRO A 17 -9.08 -17.55 -10.05
C PRO A 17 -9.67 -18.17 -11.31
N GLN A 18 -9.22 -19.37 -11.68
CA GLN A 18 -9.79 -20.13 -12.79
C GLN A 18 -11.25 -20.49 -12.57
N ARG A 19 -11.60 -21.06 -11.41
CA ARG A 19 -12.98 -21.45 -11.08
C ARG A 19 -13.91 -20.24 -11.04
N ILE A 20 -13.43 -19.11 -10.51
CA ILE A 20 -14.19 -17.86 -10.50
C ILE A 20 -14.46 -17.38 -11.93
N ARG A 21 -13.44 -17.42 -12.79
CA ARG A 21 -13.59 -17.07 -14.21
C ARG A 21 -14.60 -17.97 -14.92
N GLU A 22 -14.52 -19.29 -14.72
CA GLU A 22 -15.48 -20.24 -15.30
C GLU A 22 -16.92 -19.94 -14.86
N LYS A 23 -17.12 -19.56 -13.60
CA LYS A 23 -18.43 -19.14 -13.09
C LYS A 23 -18.90 -17.79 -13.65
N LEU A 24 -18.00 -16.83 -13.80
CA LEU A 24 -18.29 -15.52 -14.39
C LEU A 24 -18.64 -15.58 -15.89
N CYS A 25 -18.00 -16.49 -16.63
CA CYS A 25 -18.26 -16.72 -18.06
C CYS A 25 -19.44 -17.66 -18.30
N GLY A 26 -19.89 -18.40 -17.29
CA GLY A 26 -21.06 -19.27 -17.36
C GLY A 26 -22.38 -18.51 -17.23
N GLU A 27 -23.48 -19.26 -17.14
CA GLU A 27 -24.84 -18.71 -16.98
C GLU A 27 -25.23 -18.42 -15.52
N ASP A 28 -24.27 -18.48 -14.60
CA ASP A 28 -24.48 -18.31 -13.16
C ASP A 28 -24.60 -16.82 -12.78
N ASN A 29 -25.75 -16.23 -13.11
CA ASN A 29 -26.03 -14.82 -12.88
C ASN A 29 -26.09 -14.45 -11.40
N ASP A 30 -26.49 -15.38 -10.53
CA ASP A 30 -26.55 -15.14 -9.08
C ASP A 30 -25.14 -15.00 -8.50
N PHE A 31 -24.22 -15.93 -8.83
CA PHE A 31 -22.82 -15.81 -8.43
C PHE A 31 -22.20 -14.50 -8.91
N LYS A 32 -22.45 -14.14 -10.18
CA LYS A 32 -21.92 -12.90 -10.76
C LYS A 32 -22.40 -11.68 -9.98
N ARG A 33 -23.69 -11.61 -9.67
CA ARG A 33 -24.29 -10.51 -8.88
C ARG A 33 -23.66 -10.45 -7.48
N GLU A 34 -23.66 -11.56 -6.75
CA GLU A 34 -23.13 -11.62 -5.37
C GLU A 34 -21.64 -11.26 -5.30
N LEU A 35 -20.83 -11.71 -6.27
CA LEU A 35 -19.42 -11.35 -6.31
C LEU A 35 -19.21 -9.85 -6.60
N ILE A 36 -20.02 -9.27 -7.50
CA ILE A 36 -19.96 -7.83 -7.79
C ILE A 36 -20.34 -7.03 -6.54
N GLU A 37 -21.46 -7.38 -5.89
CA GLU A 37 -21.90 -6.74 -4.64
C GLU A 37 -20.82 -6.82 -3.56
N TYR A 38 -20.19 -7.99 -3.40
CA TYR A 38 -19.08 -8.16 -2.47
C TYR A 38 -17.88 -7.25 -2.82
N LEU A 39 -17.46 -7.22 -4.08
CA LEU A 39 -16.31 -6.39 -4.49
C LEU A 39 -16.60 -4.90 -4.35
N GLU A 40 -17.79 -4.44 -4.71
CA GLU A 40 -18.21 -3.04 -4.54
C GLU A 40 -18.35 -2.64 -3.07
N SER A 41 -18.67 -3.59 -2.18
CA SER A 41 -18.66 -3.34 -0.73
C SER A 41 -17.23 -3.14 -0.17
N CYS A 42 -16.22 -3.72 -0.83
CA CYS A 42 -14.84 -3.68 -0.38
C CYS A 42 -14.06 -2.48 -0.93
N GLN A 43 -14.37 -2.05 -2.15
CA GLN A 43 -13.60 -1.02 -2.85
C GLN A 43 -14.47 -0.19 -3.81
N THR A 44 -14.08 1.07 -4.00
CA THR A 44 -14.78 2.02 -4.87
C THR A 44 -13.81 2.83 -5.71
N GLY A 45 -14.20 3.11 -6.96
CA GLY A 45 -13.51 4.03 -7.86
C GLY A 45 -14.05 5.46 -7.81
N SER A 46 -14.78 5.81 -6.76
CA SER A 46 -15.56 7.05 -6.62
C SER A 46 -15.56 7.57 -5.18
N PHE A 47 -15.94 8.83 -5.02
CA PHE A 47 -16.32 9.36 -3.70
C PHE A 47 -17.64 8.75 -3.22
N LEU A 48 -17.83 8.67 -1.91
CA LEU A 48 -18.96 8.00 -1.26
C LEU A 48 -20.18 8.91 -1.09
N THR A 49 -19.96 10.22 -0.96
CA THR A 49 -20.99 11.21 -0.60
C THR A 49 -21.30 12.21 -1.72
N GLY A 50 -20.88 11.95 -2.96
CA GLY A 50 -21.20 12.79 -4.11
C GLY A 50 -20.08 12.86 -5.14
N THR A 51 -20.12 13.88 -6.00
CA THR A 51 -19.08 14.16 -6.99
C THR A 51 -17.85 14.82 -6.36
N ILE A 52 -16.72 14.77 -7.06
CA ILE A 52 -15.50 15.48 -6.65
C ILE A 52 -15.71 16.97 -6.35
N ASP A 53 -16.60 17.66 -7.06
CA ASP A 53 -16.89 19.08 -6.86
C ASP A 53 -17.70 19.31 -5.58
N GLN A 54 -18.72 18.47 -5.32
CA GLN A 54 -19.49 18.52 -4.07
C GLN A 54 -18.60 18.22 -2.86
N VAL A 55 -17.67 17.26 -2.99
CA VAL A 55 -16.70 16.96 -1.93
C VAL A 55 -15.72 18.12 -1.74
N LYS A 56 -15.24 18.74 -2.83
CA LYS A 56 -14.37 19.92 -2.77
C LYS A 56 -14.99 21.05 -1.97
N GLU A 57 -16.25 21.38 -2.22
CA GLU A 57 -16.97 22.45 -1.51
C GLU A 57 -17.03 22.20 0.00
N ARG A 58 -17.22 20.94 0.42
CA ARG A 58 -17.24 20.56 1.84
C ARG A 58 -15.85 20.57 2.48
N VAL A 59 -14.83 20.12 1.75
CA VAL A 59 -13.48 19.89 2.29
C VAL A 59 -12.62 21.15 2.25
N MET A 60 -12.81 22.00 1.24
CA MET A 60 -12.05 23.22 1.00
C MET A 60 -13.03 24.39 0.79
N PRO A 61 -13.72 24.84 1.86
CA PRO A 61 -14.70 25.91 1.75
C PRO A 61 -14.05 27.22 1.28
N LEU A 62 -14.73 27.93 0.38
CA LEU A 62 -14.21 29.11 -0.30
C LEU A 62 -14.03 30.32 0.61
N ASP A 63 -14.71 30.33 1.76
CA ASP A 63 -14.65 31.39 2.76
C ASP A 63 -13.36 31.35 3.61
N GLY A 64 -12.49 30.37 3.39
CA GLY A 64 -11.23 30.21 4.14
C GLY A 64 -11.43 29.74 5.58
N SER A 65 -12.64 29.29 5.94
CA SER A 65 -12.90 28.74 7.27
C SER A 65 -12.00 27.53 7.56
N PRO A 66 -11.56 27.33 8.82
CA PRO A 66 -10.74 26.19 9.18
C PRO A 66 -11.48 24.88 8.89
N SER A 67 -11.00 24.12 7.91
CA SER A 67 -11.51 22.80 7.60
C SER A 67 -10.73 21.74 8.36
N TYR A 68 -11.45 20.83 9.02
CA TYR A 68 -10.85 19.68 9.68
C TYR A 68 -10.10 18.81 8.67
N ASP A 69 -8.82 18.54 8.94
CA ASP A 69 -7.97 17.67 8.14
C ASP A 69 -7.81 16.30 8.82
N PRO A 70 -8.46 15.24 8.30
CA PRO A 70 -8.34 13.90 8.86
C PRO A 70 -7.00 13.23 8.53
N THR A 71 -6.17 13.78 7.65
CA THR A 71 -4.88 13.17 7.24
C THR A 71 -3.76 13.41 8.25
N VAL A 72 -3.96 14.30 9.22
CA VAL A 72 -2.98 14.68 10.24
C VAL A 72 -3.37 14.21 11.65
N ALA A 73 -4.43 13.42 11.77
CA ALA A 73 -4.94 12.93 13.04
C ALA A 73 -5.33 11.45 12.95
N LEU A 74 -5.35 10.77 14.10
CA LEU A 74 -5.87 9.41 14.15
C LEU A 74 -7.38 9.42 13.85
N PRO A 75 -7.88 8.41 13.10
CA PRO A 75 -9.30 8.28 12.82
C PRO A 75 -10.11 8.10 14.10
N ARG A 76 -11.31 8.69 14.13
CA ARG A 76 -12.21 8.55 15.27
C ARG A 76 -12.85 7.17 15.26
N ALA A 77 -12.66 6.40 16.33
CA ALA A 77 -13.33 5.11 16.45
C ALA A 77 -14.87 5.25 16.39
N PRO A 78 -15.58 4.26 15.83
CA PRO A 78 -17.05 4.25 15.87
C PRO A 78 -17.54 4.28 17.33
N PRO A 79 -18.71 4.91 17.60
CA PRO A 79 -19.33 4.84 18.91
C PRO A 79 -19.55 3.39 19.34
N LYS A 80 -19.39 3.10 20.63
CA LYS A 80 -19.66 1.77 21.18
C LYS A 80 -21.14 1.62 21.49
N THR A 81 -21.72 0.47 21.16
CA THR A 81 -23.06 0.07 21.62
C THR A 81 -23.01 -1.34 22.18
N ALA A 82 -23.85 -1.62 23.18
CA ALA A 82 -24.03 -2.96 23.76
C ALA A 82 -25.19 -3.73 23.09
N CYS A 83 -25.89 -3.11 22.13
CA CYS A 83 -26.99 -3.73 21.41
C CYS A 83 -26.46 -4.75 20.39
N ASN A 84 -27.16 -5.89 20.27
CA ASN A 84 -26.81 -6.94 19.32
C ASN A 84 -26.98 -6.50 17.86
N ASP A 85 -27.98 -5.65 17.59
CA ASP A 85 -28.24 -5.11 16.26
C ASP A 85 -28.48 -3.60 16.36
N PHE A 86 -27.51 -2.83 15.85
CA PHE A 86 -27.60 -1.38 15.81
C PHE A 86 -28.43 -0.87 14.63
N THR A 87 -28.83 -1.73 13.70
CA THR A 87 -29.61 -1.30 12.53
C THR A 87 -31.08 -1.10 12.87
N THR A 88 -31.63 -1.92 13.78
CA THR A 88 -33.05 -1.93 14.16
C THR A 88 -33.35 -1.31 15.52
N CYS A 89 -32.35 -1.11 16.39
CA CYS A 89 -32.56 -0.59 17.74
C CYS A 89 -32.66 0.94 17.79
N ASP A 90 -33.70 1.51 18.41
CA ASP A 90 -33.92 2.97 18.47
C ASP A 90 -33.27 3.70 19.66
N CYS A 91 -32.30 3.07 20.35
CA CYS A 91 -31.60 3.74 21.43
C CYS A 91 -30.62 4.81 20.91
N GLU A 92 -30.29 5.78 21.76
CA GLU A 92 -29.39 6.89 21.44
C GLU A 92 -28.02 6.41 20.95
N LEU A 93 -27.46 5.36 21.57
CA LEU A 93 -26.17 4.79 21.18
C LEU A 93 -26.22 4.17 19.76
N CYS A 94 -27.29 3.43 19.43
CA CYS A 94 -27.47 2.89 18.08
C CYS A 94 -27.74 4.01 17.06
N GLY A 95 -28.43 5.08 17.46
CA GLY A 95 -28.55 6.31 16.68
C GLY A 95 -27.18 6.93 16.36
N ALA A 96 -26.29 7.00 17.35
CA ALA A 96 -24.93 7.50 17.18
C ALA A 96 -24.08 6.59 16.27
N VAL A 97 -24.19 5.26 16.39
CA VAL A 97 -23.51 4.31 15.48
C VAL A 97 -24.02 4.48 14.06
N ARG A 98 -25.34 4.54 13.84
CA ARG A 98 -25.93 4.77 12.50
C ARG A 98 -25.49 6.09 11.91
N HIS A 99 -25.46 7.16 12.71
CA HIS A 99 -24.95 8.46 12.27
C HIS A 99 -23.48 8.35 11.86
N TRP A 100 -22.66 7.66 12.66
CA TRP A 100 -21.25 7.46 12.32
C TRP A 100 -21.10 6.69 11.00
N VAL A 101 -21.80 5.56 10.83
CA VAL A 101 -21.72 4.70 9.64
C VAL A 101 -22.21 5.45 8.38
N ASN A 102 -23.32 6.16 8.48
CA ASN A 102 -23.98 6.76 7.32
C ASN A 102 -23.49 8.17 6.99
N VAL A 103 -22.89 8.88 7.96
CA VAL A 103 -22.51 10.30 7.81
C VAL A 103 -21.03 10.51 8.09
N THR A 104 -20.57 10.20 9.31
CA THR A 104 -19.20 10.54 9.74
C THR A 104 -18.14 9.76 8.95
N PHE A 105 -18.29 8.45 8.83
CA PHE A 105 -17.36 7.57 8.11
C PHE A 105 -17.22 7.98 6.64
N PRO A 106 -18.29 8.03 5.82
CA PRO A 106 -18.14 8.29 4.39
C PRO A 106 -17.66 9.71 4.10
N SER A 107 -18.11 10.71 4.87
CA SER A 107 -17.61 12.09 4.72
C SER A 107 -16.13 12.24 5.08
N THR A 108 -15.66 11.50 6.09
CA THR A 108 -14.24 11.49 6.47
C THR A 108 -13.39 10.79 5.41
N VAL A 109 -13.85 9.65 4.88
CA VAL A 109 -13.18 8.95 3.77
C VAL A 109 -13.05 9.88 2.57
N ASP A 110 -14.12 10.55 2.17
CA ASP A 110 -14.08 11.48 1.04
C ASP A 110 -13.10 12.63 1.26
N ASN A 111 -13.02 13.18 2.48
CA ASN A 111 -12.05 14.21 2.83
C ASN A 111 -10.61 13.68 2.72
N ILE A 112 -10.31 12.49 3.24
CA ILE A 112 -9.00 11.83 3.11
C ILE A 112 -8.66 11.61 1.62
N VAL A 113 -9.58 11.03 0.86
CA VAL A 113 -9.39 10.71 -0.56
C VAL A 113 -9.18 12.00 -1.37
N TYR A 114 -9.93 13.05 -1.07
CA TYR A 114 -9.79 14.35 -1.73
C TYR A 114 -8.41 14.96 -1.49
N ARG A 115 -7.88 14.86 -0.27
CA ARG A 115 -6.58 15.45 0.10
C ARG A 115 -5.39 14.62 -0.40
N SER A 116 -5.50 13.29 -0.37
CA SER A 116 -4.34 12.38 -0.51
C SER A 116 -4.37 11.46 -1.73
N ASN A 117 -5.53 11.20 -2.34
CA ASN A 117 -5.69 10.20 -3.42
C ASN A 117 -5.88 10.79 -4.82
N ARG A 118 -5.86 12.12 -4.94
CA ARG A 118 -6.02 12.80 -6.23
C ARG A 118 -4.71 12.89 -6.98
N HIS A 119 -4.72 12.40 -8.20
CA HIS A 119 -3.63 12.58 -9.13
C HIS A 119 -3.73 13.96 -9.81
N LYS A 120 -2.62 14.69 -9.81
CA LYS A 120 -2.42 15.88 -10.63
C LYS A 120 -1.13 15.68 -11.42
N CYS A 121 -1.25 15.64 -12.74
CA CYS A 121 -0.08 15.56 -13.60
C CYS A 121 0.75 16.85 -13.46
N PHE A 122 2.06 16.72 -13.33
CA PHE A 122 2.96 17.85 -13.43
C PHE A 122 4.25 17.47 -14.18
N MET A 123 4.74 18.44 -14.97
CA MET A 123 5.99 18.35 -15.72
C MET A 123 7.13 18.86 -14.83
N GLN A 124 7.80 17.98 -14.09
CA GLN A 124 9.05 18.28 -13.39
C GLN A 124 10.00 17.09 -13.48
N LYS A 125 11.25 17.27 -13.02
CA LYS A 125 12.31 16.24 -13.02
C LYS A 125 11.86 14.91 -12.38
N ASP A 126 10.91 14.98 -11.43
CA ASP A 126 10.28 13.84 -10.75
C ASP A 126 8.77 13.75 -10.99
N GLY A 127 8.28 14.39 -12.05
CA GLY A 127 6.88 14.37 -12.45
C GLY A 127 6.47 13.04 -13.09
N CYS A 128 5.16 12.82 -13.20
CA CYS A 128 4.62 11.59 -13.80
C CYS A 128 4.56 11.63 -15.33
N ILE A 129 4.83 12.77 -15.98
CA ILE A 129 4.75 12.88 -17.43
C ILE A 129 6.09 12.48 -18.06
N ASN A 130 6.07 11.51 -18.96
CA ASN A 130 7.24 11.10 -19.72
C ASN A 130 7.56 12.09 -20.87
N LYS A 131 8.63 11.81 -21.62
CA LYS A 131 9.06 12.65 -22.77
C LYS A 131 7.99 12.77 -23.87
N ASP A 132 7.09 11.80 -23.96
CA ASP A 132 6.01 11.74 -24.97
C ASP A 132 4.72 12.44 -24.48
N GLY A 133 4.75 13.09 -23.31
CA GLY A 133 3.56 13.72 -22.74
C GLY A 133 2.59 12.75 -22.07
N VAL A 134 2.95 11.48 -21.91
CA VAL A 134 2.11 10.43 -21.32
C VAL A 134 2.36 10.30 -19.83
N CYS A 135 1.29 10.23 -19.05
CA CYS A 135 1.38 9.95 -17.62
C CYS A 135 1.84 8.50 -17.38
N THR A 136 3.03 8.32 -16.82
CA THR A 136 3.61 7.02 -16.42
C THR A 136 2.79 6.33 -15.34
N ALA A 137 2.04 7.09 -14.52
CA ALA A 137 1.06 6.58 -13.57
C ALA A 137 -0.29 6.18 -14.22
N ARG A 138 -0.41 6.31 -15.54
CA ARG A 138 -1.57 5.89 -16.36
C ARG A 138 -2.87 6.61 -16.03
N PHE A 139 -2.78 7.91 -15.74
CA PHE A 139 -3.94 8.79 -15.62
C PHE A 139 -4.20 9.55 -16.94
N PRO A 140 -5.46 9.88 -17.26
CA PRO A 140 -6.68 9.53 -16.52
C PRO A 140 -7.03 8.04 -16.64
N ARG A 141 -7.60 7.46 -15.59
CA ARG A 141 -8.11 6.08 -15.60
C ARG A 141 -9.42 6.00 -16.39
N PRO A 142 -9.73 4.88 -17.06
CA PRO A 142 -11.03 4.67 -17.69
C PRO A 142 -12.18 4.78 -16.69
N ILE A 143 -13.30 5.36 -17.12
CA ILE A 143 -14.53 5.48 -16.36
C ILE A 143 -15.47 4.35 -16.74
N PHE A 144 -16.12 3.75 -15.73
CA PHE A 144 -17.14 2.73 -15.89
C PHE A 144 -18.36 3.15 -15.05
N GLN A 145 -19.50 3.37 -15.70
CA GLN A 145 -20.73 3.80 -15.02
C GLN A 145 -21.31 2.73 -14.09
N GLU A 146 -21.07 1.47 -14.44
CA GLU A 146 -21.45 0.27 -13.70
C GLU A 146 -20.30 -0.74 -13.75
N THR A 147 -20.33 -1.71 -12.82
CA THR A 147 -19.37 -2.82 -12.86
C THR A 147 -19.72 -3.74 -14.02
N VAL A 148 -18.75 -3.97 -14.90
CA VAL A 148 -18.90 -4.84 -16.08
C VAL A 148 -18.00 -6.05 -15.97
N VAL A 149 -18.50 -7.19 -16.44
CA VAL A 149 -17.71 -8.42 -16.61
C VAL A 149 -17.66 -8.71 -18.10
N ASP A 150 -16.44 -8.76 -18.65
CA ASP A 150 -16.27 -9.08 -20.07
C ASP A 150 -16.41 -10.57 -20.35
N LYS A 151 -16.40 -10.93 -21.63
CA LYS A 151 -16.50 -12.31 -22.12
C LYS A 151 -15.40 -13.24 -21.59
N ASP A 152 -14.25 -12.67 -21.20
CA ASP A 152 -13.08 -13.40 -20.71
C ASP A 152 -13.09 -13.49 -19.16
N GLY A 153 -14.17 -13.04 -18.52
CA GLY A 153 -14.39 -13.08 -17.08
C GLY A 153 -13.60 -12.03 -16.31
N ARG A 154 -13.08 -10.99 -16.98
CA ARG A 154 -12.43 -9.87 -16.33
C ARG A 154 -13.48 -8.90 -15.81
N ILE A 155 -13.34 -8.54 -14.54
CA ILE A 155 -14.19 -7.56 -13.87
C ILE A 155 -13.56 -6.18 -14.01
N ALA A 156 -14.30 -5.21 -14.56
CA ALA A 156 -13.99 -3.80 -14.47
C ALA A 156 -15.02 -3.15 -13.54
N LEU A 157 -14.58 -2.82 -12.33
CA LEU A 157 -15.45 -2.23 -11.31
C LEU A 157 -15.90 -0.82 -11.70
N LYS A 158 -17.09 -0.47 -11.24
CA LYS A 158 -17.64 0.88 -11.33
C LYS A 158 -16.62 1.90 -10.86
N LYS A 159 -16.36 2.89 -11.71
CA LYS A 159 -15.39 3.95 -11.50
C LYS A 159 -15.89 5.23 -12.12
N LEU A 160 -16.31 6.17 -11.28
CA LEU A 160 -16.83 7.46 -11.74
C LEU A 160 -15.77 8.57 -11.72
N GLU A 161 -14.64 8.34 -11.03
CA GLU A 161 -13.58 9.33 -10.89
C GLU A 161 -12.29 8.85 -11.56
N SER A 162 -11.92 9.50 -12.67
CA SER A 162 -10.76 9.12 -13.48
C SER A 162 -9.41 9.54 -12.86
N SER A 163 -9.43 10.50 -11.92
CA SER A 163 -8.26 11.13 -11.32
C SER A 163 -7.88 10.59 -9.94
N ILE A 164 -8.52 9.50 -9.49
CA ILE A 164 -8.19 8.80 -8.25
C ILE A 164 -7.91 7.32 -8.54
N ASN A 165 -7.21 6.65 -7.64
CA ASN A 165 -7.13 5.18 -7.64
C ASN A 165 -8.47 4.55 -7.21
N THR A 166 -8.61 3.25 -7.37
CA THR A 166 -9.65 2.50 -6.67
C THR A 166 -9.20 2.37 -5.22
N ILE A 167 -10.08 2.67 -4.26
CA ILE A 167 -9.74 2.71 -2.84
C ILE A 167 -10.61 1.73 -2.06
N SER A 168 -10.11 1.22 -0.94
CA SER A 168 -10.95 0.55 0.05
C SER A 168 -11.32 1.56 1.14
N PRO A 169 -12.60 1.95 1.28
CA PRO A 169 -13.00 2.98 2.25
C PRO A 169 -12.50 2.74 3.67
N VAL A 170 -12.55 1.48 4.12
CA VAL A 170 -12.13 1.08 5.46
C VAL A 170 -10.63 1.27 5.65
N ILE A 171 -9.82 0.87 4.66
CA ILE A 171 -8.37 1.04 4.69
C ILE A 171 -8.01 2.53 4.59
N SER A 172 -8.65 3.28 3.69
CA SER A 172 -8.43 4.74 3.57
C SER A 172 -8.77 5.46 4.88
N TYR A 173 -9.85 5.09 5.55
CA TYR A 173 -10.22 5.63 6.86
C TYR A 173 -9.19 5.30 7.94
N GLY A 174 -8.79 4.04 8.04
CA GLY A 174 -7.88 3.55 9.08
C GLY A 174 -6.46 4.12 8.99
N PHE A 175 -5.94 4.27 7.77
CA PHE A 175 -4.57 4.75 7.53
C PHE A 175 -4.48 6.25 7.21
N ALA A 176 -5.61 6.90 6.88
CA ALA A 176 -5.70 8.33 6.58
C ALA A 176 -4.71 8.81 5.50
N CYS A 177 -4.41 7.96 4.51
CA CYS A 177 -3.37 8.21 3.50
C CYS A 177 -3.79 7.77 2.09
N ASN A 178 -2.86 7.93 1.14
CA ASN A 178 -3.04 7.44 -0.23
C ASN A 178 -3.15 5.91 -0.23
N THR A 179 -4.19 5.38 -0.87
CA THR A 179 -4.46 3.94 -0.95
C THR A 179 -4.77 3.55 -2.38
N ASP A 180 -4.39 2.34 -2.76
CA ASP A 180 -4.76 1.72 -4.03
C ASP A 180 -5.18 0.28 -3.77
N ALA A 181 -6.44 -0.04 -4.06
CA ALA A 181 -7.05 -1.35 -3.87
C ALA A 181 -7.31 -1.97 -5.23
N THR A 182 -6.88 -3.23 -5.40
CA THR A 182 -7.07 -3.97 -6.63
C THR A 182 -7.37 -5.43 -6.31
N SER A 183 -8.43 -5.97 -6.93
CA SER A 183 -8.73 -7.40 -6.89
C SER A 183 -7.84 -8.15 -7.88
N LEU A 184 -7.17 -9.21 -7.40
CA LEU A 184 -6.27 -10.04 -8.22
C LEU A 184 -7.04 -11.25 -8.75
N SER A 185 -7.51 -11.15 -10.00
CA SER A 185 -8.40 -12.13 -10.64
C SER A 185 -7.68 -13.22 -11.46
N SER A 186 -6.36 -13.32 -11.40
CA SER A 186 -5.60 -14.37 -12.09
C SER A 186 -4.38 -14.83 -11.31
N GLY A 187 -3.97 -16.09 -11.50
CA GLY A 187 -2.75 -16.63 -10.89
C GLY A 187 -1.50 -15.84 -11.29
N THR A 188 -1.43 -15.37 -12.55
CA THR A 188 -0.33 -14.52 -13.04
C THR A 188 -0.29 -13.18 -12.32
N ALA A 189 -1.43 -12.53 -12.11
CA ALA A 189 -1.49 -11.27 -11.36
C ALA A 189 -1.07 -11.47 -9.91
N VAL A 190 -1.53 -12.55 -9.26
CA VAL A 190 -1.12 -12.92 -7.89
C VAL A 190 0.38 -13.14 -7.81
N ALA A 191 0.95 -13.94 -8.71
CA ALA A 191 2.39 -14.22 -8.74
C ALA A 191 3.21 -12.94 -8.99
N ALA A 192 2.77 -12.08 -9.91
CA ALA A 192 3.43 -10.81 -10.19
C ALA A 192 3.38 -9.85 -8.98
N THR A 193 2.24 -9.75 -8.30
CA THR A 193 2.11 -8.94 -7.08
C THR A 193 2.95 -9.51 -5.93
N ALA A 194 2.96 -10.83 -5.73
CA ALA A 194 3.80 -11.46 -4.71
C ALA A 194 5.30 -11.23 -4.99
N GLY A 195 5.73 -11.36 -6.25
CA GLY A 195 7.08 -11.03 -6.68
C GLY A 195 7.43 -9.57 -6.43
N TYR A 196 6.55 -8.65 -6.82
CA TYR A 196 6.71 -7.22 -6.56
C TYR A 196 6.82 -6.90 -5.06
N VAL A 197 5.95 -7.43 -4.21
CA VAL A 197 6.04 -7.21 -2.76
C VAL A 197 7.35 -7.79 -2.21
N THR A 198 7.76 -8.96 -2.68
CA THR A 198 9.03 -9.59 -2.31
C THR A 198 10.22 -8.71 -2.71
N ASP A 199 10.22 -8.16 -3.93
CA ASP A 199 11.26 -7.22 -4.41
C ASP A 199 11.39 -6.01 -3.50
N TYR A 200 10.29 -5.51 -2.92
CA TYR A 200 10.35 -4.41 -1.95
C TYR A 200 10.91 -4.82 -0.59
N LEU A 201 10.62 -6.04 -0.14
CA LEU A 201 11.18 -6.59 1.10
C LEU A 201 12.68 -6.87 0.97
N VAL A 202 13.15 -7.39 -0.17
CA VAL A 202 14.56 -7.72 -0.39
C VAL A 202 15.44 -6.53 -0.79
N LYS A 203 14.85 -5.36 -1.09
CA LYS A 203 15.57 -4.10 -1.35
C LYS A 203 16.36 -3.57 -0.15
N MET A 204 16.31 -4.25 1.00
CA MET A 204 17.00 -3.90 2.25
C MET A 204 18.52 -4.12 2.22
N GLY A 205 19.11 -4.52 1.08
CA GLY A 205 20.55 -4.70 0.92
C GLY A 205 21.30 -3.44 0.48
N VAL A 206 22.55 -3.29 0.92
CA VAL A 206 23.48 -2.28 0.38
C VAL A 206 23.66 -2.54 -1.12
N LYS A 207 23.52 -1.51 -1.95
CA LYS A 207 23.67 -1.68 -3.40
C LYS A 207 25.10 -2.12 -3.71
N THR A 208 25.27 -3.02 -4.68
CA THR A 208 26.57 -3.58 -5.06
C THR A 208 27.66 -2.53 -5.29
N HIS A 209 27.35 -1.40 -5.95
CA HIS A 209 28.31 -0.32 -6.15
C HIS A 209 28.72 0.38 -4.85
N GLN A 210 27.82 0.50 -3.87
CA GLN A 210 28.15 1.03 -2.54
C GLN A 210 29.02 0.04 -1.77
N ILE A 211 28.82 -1.27 -1.94
CA ILE A 211 29.70 -2.29 -1.38
C ILE A 211 31.11 -2.13 -1.95
N PHE A 212 31.25 -2.12 -3.28
CA PHE A 212 32.55 -1.97 -3.93
C PHE A 212 33.25 -0.65 -3.60
N SER A 213 32.52 0.47 -3.60
CA SER A 213 33.08 1.77 -3.19
C SER A 213 33.56 1.73 -1.74
N SER A 214 32.82 1.13 -0.81
CA SER A 214 33.26 1.01 0.59
C SER A 214 34.51 0.15 0.74
N VAL A 215 34.58 -0.95 0.01
CA VAL A 215 35.75 -1.82 -0.01
C VAL A 215 36.96 -1.06 -0.56
N TYR A 216 36.78 -0.36 -1.68
CA TYR A 216 37.81 0.48 -2.30
C TYR A 216 38.33 1.56 -1.34
N ASP A 217 37.43 2.33 -0.72
CA ASP A 217 37.75 3.37 0.25
C ASP A 217 38.58 2.81 1.43
N VAL A 218 38.23 1.60 1.90
CA VAL A 218 38.97 0.93 2.98
C VAL A 218 40.37 0.51 2.52
N PHE A 219 40.54 0.02 1.29
CA PHE A 219 41.87 -0.30 0.77
C PHE A 219 42.74 0.96 0.61
N GLU A 220 42.21 2.03 0.02
CA GLU A 220 42.98 3.28 -0.18
C GLU A 220 43.40 3.94 1.13
N ARG A 221 42.55 3.89 2.17
CA ARG A 221 42.85 4.49 3.48
C ARG A 221 43.79 3.65 4.35
N ASN A 222 44.12 2.43 3.94
CA ASN A 222 44.92 1.50 4.75
C ASN A 222 46.05 0.84 3.93
N PRO A 223 46.92 1.62 3.26
CA PRO A 223 47.98 1.08 2.40
C PRO A 223 48.98 0.22 3.20
N ASP A 224 49.27 0.61 4.44
CA ASP A 224 50.31 0.00 5.28
C ASP A 224 49.80 -1.18 6.13
N VAL A 225 48.53 -1.59 5.98
CA VAL A 225 47.96 -2.66 6.81
C VAL A 225 48.73 -3.98 6.71
N TRP A 226 49.39 -4.23 5.58
CA TRP A 226 50.18 -5.44 5.34
C TRP A 226 51.55 -5.40 6.00
N THR A 227 52.11 -4.20 6.24
CA THR A 227 53.42 -4.00 6.86
C THR A 227 53.31 -3.84 8.38
N GLU A 228 52.22 -3.24 8.88
CA GLU A 228 51.98 -3.03 10.32
C GLU A 228 51.41 -4.25 11.05
N SER A 229 50.90 -5.24 10.31
CA SER A 229 50.25 -6.42 10.91
C SER A 229 51.25 -7.52 11.26
N LYS A 230 50.95 -8.27 12.32
CA LYS A 230 51.86 -9.33 12.82
C LYS A 230 52.01 -10.51 11.85
N SER A 231 51.02 -10.71 10.98
CA SER A 231 51.02 -11.75 9.95
C SER A 231 50.07 -11.36 8.83
N ARG A 232 50.17 -12.05 7.68
CA ARG A 232 49.22 -11.87 6.56
C ARG A 232 47.78 -12.19 6.97
N SER A 233 47.59 -13.16 7.87
CA SER A 233 46.25 -13.52 8.38
C SER A 233 45.67 -12.40 9.25
N ASP A 234 46.50 -11.78 10.10
CA ASP A 234 46.11 -10.64 10.93
C ASP A 234 45.74 -9.42 10.07
N ALA A 235 46.53 -9.13 9.03
CA ALA A 235 46.24 -8.07 8.06
C ALA A 235 44.90 -8.28 7.35
N ALA A 236 44.65 -9.50 6.84
CA ALA A 236 43.41 -9.86 6.18
C ALA A 236 42.20 -9.71 7.12
N ARG A 237 42.31 -10.19 8.37
CA ARG A 237 41.23 -10.07 9.37
C ARG A 237 40.94 -8.60 9.70
N ARG A 238 41.97 -7.77 9.86
CA ARG A 238 41.83 -6.33 10.11
C ARG A 238 41.14 -5.62 8.95
N LEU A 239 41.51 -5.93 7.70
CA LEU A 239 40.86 -5.39 6.51
C LEU A 239 39.38 -5.78 6.43
N ILE A 240 39.06 -7.07 6.63
CA ILE A 240 37.67 -7.55 6.62
C ILE A 240 36.84 -6.86 7.70
N LEU A 241 37.37 -6.69 8.91
CA LEU A 241 36.69 -5.96 9.99
C LEU A 241 36.44 -4.49 9.62
N LYS A 242 37.43 -3.80 9.03
CA LYS A 242 37.27 -2.40 8.58
C LYS A 242 36.22 -2.30 7.47
N MET A 243 36.19 -3.24 6.52
CA MET A 243 35.16 -3.33 5.48
C MET A 243 33.78 -3.56 6.09
N ALA A 244 33.64 -4.53 7.00
CA ALA A 244 32.38 -4.84 7.67
C ALA A 244 31.84 -3.60 8.42
N ASN A 245 32.67 -2.94 9.23
CA ASN A 245 32.29 -1.73 9.96
C ASN A 245 31.88 -0.59 9.02
N SER A 246 32.63 -0.39 7.93
CA SER A 246 32.27 0.62 6.92
C SER A 246 30.96 0.29 6.22
N LEU A 247 30.68 -0.98 5.93
CA LEU A 247 29.42 -1.39 5.32
C LEU A 247 28.26 -1.20 6.29
N THR A 248 28.42 -1.58 7.56
CA THR A 248 27.41 -1.36 8.60
C THR A 248 27.07 0.13 8.75
N SER A 249 28.06 1.03 8.69
CA SER A 249 27.79 2.48 8.74
C SER A 249 27.05 3.04 7.52
N LYS A 250 27.06 2.32 6.39
CA LYS A 250 26.33 2.69 5.17
C LYS A 250 24.98 1.97 5.03
N MET A 251 24.63 1.11 5.99
CA MET A 251 23.28 0.54 6.08
C MET A 251 22.35 1.55 6.73
N GLU A 252 21.40 2.06 5.96
CA GLU A 252 20.34 2.92 6.47
C GLU A 252 19.12 2.07 6.83
N ILE A 253 18.60 2.24 8.04
CA ILE A 253 17.28 1.73 8.40
C ILE A 253 16.27 2.87 8.37
N GLY A 254 15.05 2.59 7.95
CA GLY A 254 13.98 3.59 7.98
C GLY A 254 13.71 4.07 9.40
N GLY A 255 13.56 5.38 9.62
CA GLY A 255 13.25 5.96 10.93
C GLY A 255 12.09 5.27 11.67
N PRO A 256 10.97 4.91 11.01
CA PRO A 256 9.90 4.14 11.64
C PRO A 256 10.34 2.75 12.13
N MET A 257 11.21 2.06 11.39
CA MET A 257 11.76 0.76 11.80
C MET A 257 12.68 0.93 13.02
N ALA A 258 13.51 1.98 13.04
CA ALA A 258 14.33 2.30 14.20
C ALA A 258 13.46 2.57 15.44
N ALA A 259 12.40 3.38 15.30
CA ALA A 259 11.46 3.67 16.39
C ALA A 259 10.76 2.41 16.90
N MET A 260 10.32 1.51 16.00
CA MET A 260 9.72 0.22 16.37
C MET A 260 10.66 -0.62 17.25
N TYR A 261 11.93 -0.73 16.88
CA TYR A 261 12.93 -1.44 17.68
C TYR A 261 13.19 -0.76 19.03
N LEU A 262 13.28 0.57 19.05
CA LEU A 262 13.52 1.33 20.29
C LEU A 262 12.36 1.19 21.30
N ILE A 263 11.13 1.01 20.82
CA ILE A 263 9.93 0.82 21.65
C ILE A 263 9.74 -0.66 22.03
N GLY A 264 10.57 -1.57 21.52
CA GLY A 264 10.51 -3.01 21.82
C GLY A 264 9.40 -3.75 21.07
N ASN A 265 8.88 -3.18 19.98
CA ASN A 265 7.92 -3.88 19.12
C ASN A 265 8.61 -4.93 18.26
N PRO A 266 7.94 -6.05 17.94
CA PRO A 266 8.48 -7.03 17.01
C PRO A 266 8.53 -6.44 15.59
N ASP A 267 9.45 -6.96 14.78
CA ASP A 267 9.62 -6.60 13.36
C ASP A 267 8.62 -7.32 12.43
N HIS A 268 7.89 -8.30 12.95
CA HIS A 268 6.81 -9.00 12.27
C HIS A 268 5.75 -9.50 13.26
N TYR A 269 4.53 -9.68 12.76
CA TYR A 269 3.45 -10.36 13.48
C TYR A 269 3.01 -11.54 12.64
N SER A 270 2.99 -12.74 13.22
CA SER A 270 2.53 -13.95 12.55
C SER A 270 1.60 -14.75 13.43
N SER A 271 0.54 -15.29 12.83
CA SER A 271 -0.32 -16.29 13.46
C SER A 271 0.19 -17.72 13.29
N HIS A 272 1.23 -17.94 12.48
CA HIS A 272 1.76 -19.27 12.14
C HIS A 272 3.29 -19.32 12.29
N SER A 273 3.82 -20.52 12.54
CA SER A 273 5.26 -20.77 12.51
C SER A 273 5.70 -21.09 11.09
N PHE A 274 6.75 -20.42 10.63
CA PHE A 274 7.33 -20.64 9.30
C PHE A 274 8.68 -21.34 9.42
N VAL A 275 9.06 -22.09 8.38
CA VAL A 275 10.40 -22.64 8.23
C VAL A 275 11.30 -21.67 7.48
N SER A 276 12.54 -21.52 7.91
CA SER A 276 13.50 -20.67 7.20
C SER A 276 13.77 -21.22 5.81
N PHE A 277 13.47 -20.41 4.79
CA PHE A 277 13.82 -20.71 3.40
C PHE A 277 15.07 -19.92 3.01
N TYR A 278 16.20 -20.61 2.85
CA TYR A 278 17.44 -19.98 2.41
C TYR A 278 17.43 -19.81 0.90
N TRP A 279 17.08 -18.61 0.44
CA TRP A 279 17.14 -18.27 -0.98
C TRP A 279 18.59 -18.08 -1.42
N LYS A 280 19.10 -18.91 -2.33
CA LYS A 280 20.36 -18.62 -3.04
C LYS A 280 20.06 -17.53 -4.06
N SER A 281 20.65 -16.35 -3.90
CA SER A 281 20.68 -15.31 -4.93
C SER A 281 21.22 -15.94 -6.22
N VAL A 282 20.34 -16.18 -7.19
CA VAL A 282 20.74 -16.49 -8.55
C VAL A 282 20.92 -15.13 -9.21
N THR A 283 22.12 -14.58 -9.11
CA THR A 283 22.52 -13.47 -9.99
C THR A 283 22.58 -14.03 -11.42
N THR A 284 21.57 -13.73 -12.22
CA THR A 284 21.67 -13.75 -13.69
C THR A 284 22.32 -12.47 -14.17
#